data_AF-A0A2C9KE04-F1
#
_entry.id   AF-A0A2C9KE04-F1
#
_cell.length_a   1.000
_cell.length_b   1.000
_cell.length_c   1.000
_cell.angle_alpha   90.00
_cell.angle_beta   90.00
_cell.angle_gamma   90.00
#
_symmetry.space_group_name_H-M   'P 1'
#
loop_
_entity.id
_entity.type
_entity.pdbx_description
1 polymer ?
#
loop_
_entity_poly.entity_id
_entity_poly.type
_entity_poly.pdbx_seq_one_letter_code
_entity_poly.pdbx_strand_id
1 'polypeptide(L)'
;MNRSESIRSETALSSSIDTVTGASSSTSVNISNTNTRSVRINVMEGVGARVVRGPDWKWGKQDGGEGHIGTVRNFESPEEVVVVWDNGTAANYRCAGAYDLRVLDSAPTGIKHDGTMCDTCRQQPIFGIRWKCAECTNFDLCSVCYHGDKHNMRHRFYRLANPGNERILIEPRRKSKKITARGIFPGARVVRGVDWQWEDQDGGNGRRGKVTEIQDWSAASPRSAAHVLWDNGAKNLYRVGFEGMADLKVLNDAKGGSFYRDHLPLLGLFYQYT
;
A
#
# COMPACT_ATOMS: atom_id res chain seq x y z
N MET A 1 -17.60 5.88 -48.82
CA MET A 1 -17.34 7.28 -49.22
C MET A 1 -18.67 8.02 -49.22
N ASN A 2 -19.02 8.70 -48.12
CA ASN A 2 -20.15 9.63 -48.10
C ASN A 2 -19.59 11.04 -47.94
N ARG A 3 -19.78 11.86 -48.98
CA ARG A 3 -19.54 13.31 -49.06
C ARG A 3 -20.91 13.99 -48.90
N SER A 4 -21.08 14.84 -47.87
CA SER A 4 -21.11 16.32 -47.95
C SER A 4 -22.28 16.85 -48.80
N GLU A 5 -23.15 17.74 -48.32
CA GLU A 5 -22.96 19.19 -48.05
C GLU A 5 -24.25 19.73 -47.37
N SER A 6 -24.19 20.54 -46.29
CA SER A 6 -23.97 22.01 -46.19
C SER A 6 -25.24 22.86 -46.43
N ILE A 7 -25.45 23.86 -45.55
CA ILE A 7 -25.80 25.29 -45.81
C ILE A 7 -26.15 25.93 -44.43
N ARG A 8 -25.27 26.79 -43.87
CA ARG A 8 -25.32 28.29 -43.78
C ARG A 8 -26.43 28.83 -42.86
N SER A 9 -26.39 29.96 -42.16
CA SER A 9 -25.48 31.06 -41.76
C SER A 9 -26.38 31.92 -40.81
N GLU A 10 -26.00 32.86 -39.95
CA GLU A 10 -25.27 34.12 -40.16
C GLU A 10 -25.41 35.01 -38.88
N THR A 11 -24.35 35.77 -38.53
CA THR A 11 -24.29 37.19 -38.03
C THR A 11 -25.10 37.68 -36.79
N ALA A 12 -24.74 38.72 -36.00
CA ALA A 12 -23.59 39.62 -35.82
C ALA A 12 -23.78 40.59 -34.60
N LEU A 13 -22.74 40.76 -33.78
CA LEU A 13 -22.05 41.99 -33.25
C LEU A 13 -22.74 43.25 -32.62
N SER A 14 -21.93 43.84 -31.69
CA SER A 14 -21.83 45.25 -31.18
C SER A 14 -22.67 45.62 -29.94
N SER A 15 -22.31 46.52 -29.00
CA SER A 15 -21.07 47.25 -28.60
C SER A 15 -21.34 48.05 -27.31
N SER A 16 -20.34 48.17 -26.42
CA SER A 16 -19.94 49.31 -25.54
C SER A 16 -20.87 49.96 -24.49
N ILE A 17 -20.30 50.27 -23.29
CA ILE A 17 -20.23 51.61 -22.62
C ILE A 17 -19.47 51.49 -21.27
N ASP A 18 -18.49 52.38 -21.05
CA ASP A 18 -17.75 52.65 -19.81
C ASP A 18 -18.50 53.62 -18.87
N THR A 19 -18.22 53.63 -17.55
CA THR A 19 -17.96 54.84 -16.72
C THR A 19 -17.57 54.46 -15.27
N VAL A 20 -16.55 55.14 -14.74
CA VAL A 20 -15.96 55.06 -13.39
C VAL A 20 -16.56 56.16 -12.48
N THR A 21 -16.71 55.93 -11.16
CA THR A 21 -16.30 56.84 -10.03
C THR A 21 -16.96 56.46 -8.69
N GLY A 22 -16.23 56.66 -7.56
CA GLY A 22 -16.83 56.86 -6.24
C GLY A 22 -16.16 56.12 -5.06
N ALA A 23 -15.29 56.81 -4.31
CA ALA A 23 -14.73 56.32 -3.04
C ALA A 23 -15.64 56.67 -1.85
N SER A 24 -15.75 55.77 -0.86
CA SER A 24 -16.00 56.14 0.55
C SER A 24 -15.64 54.99 1.50
N SER A 25 -15.05 55.37 2.62
CA SER A 25 -14.49 54.53 3.68
C SER A 25 -15.56 54.10 4.70
N SER A 26 -15.51 52.84 5.16
CA SER A 26 -15.98 52.47 6.49
C SER A 26 -15.30 51.17 6.96
N THR A 27 -14.82 51.20 8.20
CA THR A 27 -14.07 50.15 8.89
C THR A 27 -15.02 49.08 9.41
N SER A 28 -14.73 47.78 9.22
CA SER A 28 -15.23 46.72 10.09
C SER A 28 -14.45 45.41 9.95
N VAL A 29 -13.73 45.08 11.04
CA VAL A 29 -13.41 43.76 11.61
C VAL A 29 -13.13 42.61 10.62
N ASN A 30 -11.84 42.32 10.38
CA ASN A 30 -11.40 41.03 9.85
C ASN A 30 -11.47 39.96 10.95
N ILE A 31 -12.55 39.18 10.97
CA ILE A 31 -12.58 37.89 11.65
C ILE A 31 -11.77 36.92 10.80
N SER A 32 -10.63 36.48 11.33
CA SER A 32 -9.78 35.45 10.75
C SER A 32 -10.55 34.14 10.63
N ASN A 33 -11.04 33.85 9.43
CA ASN A 33 -11.64 32.57 9.10
C ASN A 33 -10.51 31.54 8.99
N THR A 34 -10.25 30.83 10.10
CA THR A 34 -9.32 29.70 10.13
C THR A 34 -9.94 28.58 9.32
N ASN A 35 -9.53 28.47 8.07
CA ASN A 35 -9.91 27.39 7.18
C ASN A 35 -9.19 26.10 7.62
N THR A 36 -9.72 25.44 8.65
CA THR A 36 -9.34 24.06 8.98
C THR A 36 -9.79 23.19 7.82
N ARG A 37 -8.87 22.96 6.86
CA ARG A 37 -9.01 21.91 5.86
C ARG A 37 -9.14 20.59 6.61
N SER A 38 -10.37 20.11 6.76
CA SER A 38 -10.65 18.72 7.08
C SER A 38 -10.11 17.88 5.93
N VAL A 39 -8.92 17.31 6.13
CA VAL A 39 -8.40 16.29 5.22
C VAL A 39 -9.33 15.10 5.39
N ARG A 40 -10.30 14.95 4.49
CA ARG A 40 -11.03 13.70 4.30
C ARG A 40 -10.02 12.70 3.75
N ILE A 41 -9.29 12.03 4.66
CA ILE A 41 -8.34 10.97 4.31
C ILE A 41 -9.14 9.82 3.71
N ASN A 42 -8.81 9.45 2.49
CA ASN A 42 -9.67 8.63 1.65
C ASN A 42 -9.58 7.17 2.11
N VAL A 43 -10.73 6.51 2.32
CA VAL A 43 -10.83 5.09 2.71
C VAL A 43 -10.10 4.16 1.71
N MET A 44 -9.81 4.66 0.50
CA MET A 44 -9.11 3.97 -0.59
C MET A 44 -7.58 3.88 -0.44
N GLU A 45 -6.95 4.51 0.56
CA GLU A 45 -5.48 4.64 0.66
C GLU A 45 -4.72 3.34 1.03
N GLY A 46 -5.44 2.25 1.34
CA GLY A 46 -4.85 0.96 1.74
C GLY A 46 -4.76 -0.10 0.65
N VAL A 47 -5.32 0.14 -0.55
CA VAL A 47 -5.35 -0.86 -1.63
C VAL A 47 -3.94 -1.21 -2.08
N GLY A 48 -3.67 -2.51 -2.18
CA GLY A 48 -2.35 -3.05 -2.51
C GLY A 48 -1.47 -3.38 -1.30
N ALA A 49 -1.86 -2.97 -0.09
CA ALA A 49 -1.10 -3.29 1.12
C ALA A 49 -0.94 -4.82 1.26
N ARG A 50 0.26 -5.23 1.69
CA ARG A 50 0.59 -6.63 1.96
C ARG A 50 0.32 -6.90 3.44
N VAL A 51 -0.54 -7.86 3.72
CA VAL A 51 -1.12 -8.10 5.05
C VAL A 51 -0.89 -9.52 5.54
N VAL A 52 -0.94 -9.69 6.86
CA VAL A 52 -0.95 -10.99 7.54
C VAL A 52 -2.10 -11.02 8.54
N ARG A 53 -2.45 -12.20 9.07
CA ARG A 53 -3.48 -12.31 10.11
C ARG A 53 -3.22 -11.39 11.32
N GLY A 54 -4.28 -10.80 11.83
CA GLY A 54 -4.33 -9.89 12.96
C GLY A 54 -4.67 -10.59 14.29
N PRO A 55 -4.80 -9.82 15.38
CA PRO A 55 -5.05 -10.34 16.72
C PRO A 55 -6.41 -11.02 16.86
N ASP A 56 -7.45 -10.55 16.16
CA ASP A 56 -8.82 -11.04 16.33
C ASP A 56 -9.20 -12.13 15.31
N TRP A 57 -8.18 -12.67 14.60
CA TRP A 57 -8.33 -13.69 13.58
C TRP A 57 -8.99 -14.95 14.14
N LYS A 58 -10.13 -15.33 13.53
CA LYS A 58 -10.88 -16.54 13.88
C LYS A 58 -11.15 -17.47 12.69
N TRP A 59 -10.48 -17.23 11.56
CA TRP A 59 -10.79 -17.84 10.26
C TRP A 59 -9.90 -19.04 9.92
N GLY A 60 -9.46 -19.78 10.95
CA GLY A 60 -8.66 -20.99 10.78
C GLY A 60 -7.38 -20.78 9.96
N LYS A 61 -7.26 -21.52 8.84
CA LYS A 61 -6.13 -21.48 7.90
C LYS A 61 -6.50 -20.90 6.53
N GLN A 62 -7.51 -20.04 6.44
CA GLN A 62 -7.86 -19.40 5.16
C GLN A 62 -6.68 -18.64 4.51
N ASP A 63 -5.84 -18.01 5.34
CA ASP A 63 -4.59 -17.36 4.93
C ASP A 63 -3.44 -18.34 4.61
N GLY A 64 -3.56 -19.63 4.93
CA GLY A 64 -2.48 -20.62 4.85
C GLY A 64 -1.73 -20.86 6.17
N GLY A 65 -2.01 -20.11 7.23
CA GLY A 65 -1.35 -20.21 8.54
C GLY A 65 -0.60 -18.94 8.95
N GLU A 66 -0.27 -18.80 10.24
CA GLU A 66 0.43 -17.61 10.77
C GLU A 66 1.71 -17.30 9.98
N GLY A 67 1.82 -16.05 9.50
CA GLY A 67 2.92 -15.55 8.70
C GLY A 67 2.68 -15.57 7.18
N HIS A 68 1.62 -16.22 6.69
CA HIS A 68 1.25 -16.14 5.29
C HIS A 68 0.67 -14.77 4.94
N ILE A 69 0.94 -14.33 3.71
CA ILE A 69 0.66 -12.97 3.25
C ILE A 69 -0.49 -12.97 2.24
N GLY A 70 -1.27 -11.88 2.26
CA GLY A 70 -2.22 -11.54 1.21
C GLY A 70 -2.09 -10.09 0.76
N THR A 71 -2.79 -9.77 -0.32
CA THR A 71 -2.96 -8.42 -0.87
C THR A 71 -4.33 -7.88 -0.48
N VAL A 72 -4.39 -6.66 0.06
CA VAL A 72 -5.63 -5.88 0.15
C VAL A 72 -6.10 -5.54 -1.26
N ARG A 73 -7.22 -6.12 -1.69
CA ARG A 73 -7.78 -5.92 -3.02
C ARG A 73 -8.59 -4.63 -3.09
N ASN A 74 -9.55 -4.48 -2.20
CA ASN A 74 -10.44 -3.34 -2.10
C ASN A 74 -11.10 -3.31 -0.71
N PHE A 75 -11.74 -2.19 -0.39
CA PHE A 75 -12.58 -2.05 0.79
C PHE A 75 -14.04 -2.06 0.35
N GLU A 76 -14.85 -2.93 0.94
CA GLU A 76 -16.32 -2.92 0.74
C GLU A 76 -16.95 -1.80 1.57
N SER A 77 -16.37 -1.51 2.73
CA SER A 77 -16.77 -0.42 3.62
C SER A 77 -15.57 0.01 4.50
N PRO A 78 -15.69 1.07 5.32
CA PRO A 78 -14.69 1.40 6.33
C PRO A 78 -14.45 0.29 7.38
N GLU A 79 -15.35 -0.70 7.49
CA GLU A 79 -15.31 -1.76 8.49
C GLU A 79 -14.96 -3.13 7.91
N GLU A 80 -15.02 -3.27 6.58
CA GLU A 80 -14.87 -4.54 5.85
C GLU A 80 -13.94 -4.40 4.64
N VAL A 81 -12.98 -5.32 4.54
CA VAL A 81 -11.93 -5.31 3.52
C VAL A 81 -11.81 -6.66 2.83
N VAL A 82 -11.60 -6.66 1.52
CA VAL A 82 -11.34 -7.86 0.72
C VAL A 82 -9.84 -8.10 0.61
N VAL A 83 -9.42 -9.32 0.92
CA VAL A 83 -8.03 -9.77 0.76
C VAL A 83 -7.97 -10.96 -0.18
N VAL A 84 -7.02 -10.92 -1.12
CA VAL A 84 -6.59 -12.08 -1.90
C VAL A 84 -5.29 -12.59 -1.28
N TRP A 85 -5.36 -13.74 -0.59
CA TRP A 85 -4.19 -14.40 -0.03
C TRP A 85 -3.30 -14.95 -1.15
N ASP A 86 -1.99 -15.02 -0.91
CA ASP A 86 -1.04 -15.52 -1.90
C ASP A 86 -1.33 -16.98 -2.31
N ASN A 87 -2.00 -17.76 -1.44
CA ASN A 87 -2.48 -19.12 -1.76
C ASN A 87 -3.69 -19.15 -2.72
N GLY A 88 -4.20 -17.98 -3.13
CA GLY A 88 -5.34 -17.80 -4.03
C GLY A 88 -6.71 -17.68 -3.37
N THR A 89 -6.81 -17.82 -2.05
CA THR A 89 -8.07 -17.64 -1.32
C THR A 89 -8.43 -16.16 -1.27
N ALA A 90 -9.62 -15.79 -1.77
CA ALA A 90 -10.18 -14.45 -1.65
C ALA A 90 -11.32 -14.46 -0.63
N ALA A 91 -11.32 -13.51 0.31
CA ALA A 91 -12.36 -13.39 1.33
C ALA A 91 -12.39 -12.00 1.96
N ASN A 92 -13.48 -11.72 2.67
CA ASN A 92 -13.68 -10.47 3.40
C ASN A 92 -13.27 -10.62 4.88
N TYR A 93 -12.77 -9.53 5.46
CA TYR A 93 -12.25 -9.48 6.81
C TYR A 93 -12.64 -8.18 7.52
N ARG A 94 -12.65 -8.21 8.86
CA ARG A 94 -12.97 -7.04 9.69
C ARG A 94 -11.75 -6.14 9.85
N CYS A 95 -11.96 -4.83 9.67
CA CYS A 95 -10.95 -3.79 9.92
C CYS A 95 -11.44 -2.66 10.84
N ALA A 96 -12.57 -2.84 11.51
CA ALA A 96 -13.06 -1.95 12.56
C ALA A 96 -13.72 -2.76 13.69
N GLY A 97 -13.56 -2.31 14.94
CA GLY A 97 -14.06 -2.99 16.15
C GLY A 97 -13.27 -4.26 16.49
N ALA A 98 -13.15 -5.19 15.53
CA ALA A 98 -12.22 -6.31 15.55
C ALA A 98 -11.29 -6.22 14.34
N TYR A 99 -10.04 -6.62 14.53
CA TYR A 99 -8.97 -6.46 13.56
C TYR A 99 -8.42 -7.82 13.16
N ASP A 100 -8.93 -8.32 12.03
CA ASP A 100 -8.52 -9.60 11.48
C ASP A 100 -7.15 -9.54 10.78
N LEU A 101 -6.58 -8.35 10.58
CA LEU A 101 -5.40 -8.14 9.73
C LEU A 101 -4.38 -7.16 10.34
N ARG A 102 -3.11 -7.41 10.03
CA ARG A 102 -1.96 -6.53 10.27
C ARG A 102 -1.32 -6.14 8.94
N VAL A 103 -0.87 -4.90 8.82
CA VAL A 103 -0.13 -4.42 7.66
C VAL A 103 1.34 -4.80 7.79
N LEU A 104 1.81 -5.72 6.94
CA LEU A 104 3.22 -6.12 6.87
C LEU A 104 4.03 -5.11 6.05
N ASP A 105 3.50 -4.71 4.89
CA ASP A 105 4.14 -3.71 4.03
C ASP A 105 3.07 -2.89 3.28
N SER A 106 3.05 -1.59 3.53
CA SER A 106 2.19 -0.63 2.82
C SER A 106 2.89 0.05 1.65
N ALA A 107 4.18 -0.22 1.41
CA ALA A 107 4.87 0.43 0.30
C ALA A 107 4.26 0.19 -1.09
N PRO A 108 3.63 -0.98 -1.39
CA PRO A 108 2.90 -1.18 -2.64
C PRO A 108 1.71 -0.23 -2.85
N THR A 109 1.16 0.38 -1.79
CA THR A 109 0.09 1.40 -1.93
C THR A 109 0.64 2.75 -2.42
N GLY A 110 1.95 2.91 -2.43
CA GLY A 110 2.64 4.16 -2.77
C GLY A 110 2.70 5.20 -1.65
N ILE A 111 2.17 4.88 -0.46
CA ILE A 111 2.32 5.75 0.71
C ILE A 111 3.80 5.93 1.05
N LYS A 112 4.20 7.16 1.36
CA LYS A 112 5.60 7.53 1.60
C LYS A 112 5.71 8.72 2.55
N HIS A 113 6.84 8.80 3.24
CA HIS A 113 7.18 9.92 4.11
C HIS A 113 8.19 10.84 3.42
N ASP A 114 7.70 11.88 2.73
CA ASP A 114 8.58 12.86 2.06
C ASP A 114 9.52 13.55 3.05
N GLY A 115 10.72 13.91 2.58
CA GLY A 115 11.77 14.51 3.42
C GLY A 115 12.45 13.55 4.41
N THR A 116 12.20 12.24 4.32
CA THR A 116 12.84 11.23 5.17
C THR A 116 13.75 10.30 4.37
N MET A 117 14.74 9.72 5.02
CA MET A 117 15.66 8.74 4.43
C MET A 117 15.85 7.59 5.41
N CYS A 118 15.88 6.35 4.92
CA CYS A 118 16.33 5.22 5.73
C CYS A 118 17.84 5.31 5.93
N ASP A 119 18.30 5.45 7.17
CA ASP A 119 19.73 5.65 7.47
C ASP A 119 20.61 4.42 7.20
N THR A 120 19.99 3.25 6.96
CA THR A 120 20.73 2.03 6.61
C THR A 120 20.81 1.78 5.11
N CYS A 121 19.68 1.73 4.40
CA CYS A 121 19.67 1.40 2.96
C CYS A 121 19.59 2.63 2.05
N ARG A 122 19.55 3.84 2.61
CA ARG A 122 19.45 5.12 1.88
C ARG A 122 18.20 5.28 1.01
N GLN A 123 17.17 4.45 1.20
CA GLN A 123 15.88 4.66 0.55
C GLN A 123 15.34 6.05 0.90
N GLN A 124 15.03 6.86 -0.12
CA GLN A 124 14.53 8.22 0.02
C GLN A 124 13.50 8.53 -1.10
N PRO A 125 12.26 8.91 -0.75
CA PRO A 125 11.69 8.90 0.59
C PRO A 125 11.49 7.48 1.14
N ILE A 126 11.23 7.35 2.44
CA ILE A 126 10.81 6.06 3.01
C ILE A 126 9.39 5.74 2.51
N PHE A 127 9.24 4.65 1.75
CA PHE A 127 7.94 4.11 1.33
C PHE A 127 7.41 3.11 2.34
N GLY A 128 6.09 3.15 2.55
CA GLY A 128 5.39 2.36 3.56
C GLY A 128 5.61 2.90 4.98
N ILE A 129 5.62 2.00 5.96
CA ILE A 129 5.77 2.34 7.37
C ILE A 129 7.17 2.90 7.65
N ARG A 130 7.23 4.07 8.29
CA ARG A 130 8.46 4.66 8.83
C ARG A 130 8.68 4.22 10.27
N TRP A 131 9.92 3.80 10.56
CA TRP A 131 10.36 3.38 11.88
C TRP A 131 11.41 4.35 12.40
N LYS A 132 11.00 5.28 13.26
CA LYS A 132 11.90 6.29 13.83
C LYS A 132 12.47 5.81 15.16
N CYS A 133 13.79 5.77 15.32
CA CYS A 133 14.40 5.43 16.61
C CYS A 133 13.99 6.47 17.66
N ALA A 134 13.54 6.00 18.83
CA ALA A 134 13.13 6.87 19.94
C ALA A 134 14.32 7.32 20.80
N GLU A 135 15.47 6.68 20.64
CA GLU A 135 16.66 6.86 21.49
C GLU A 135 17.81 7.58 20.77
N CYS A 136 17.75 7.66 19.44
CA CYS A 136 18.78 8.33 18.63
C CYS A 136 18.22 9.58 17.96
N THR A 137 19.02 10.65 17.94
CA THR A 137 18.71 11.87 17.20
C THR A 137 18.63 11.57 15.71
N ASN A 138 17.51 11.93 15.11
CA ASN A 138 17.27 11.87 13.66
C ASN A 138 17.66 10.54 12.98
N PHE A 139 17.29 9.41 13.57
CA PHE A 139 17.54 8.09 12.99
C PHE A 139 16.22 7.39 12.59
N ASP A 140 16.14 6.93 11.34
CA ASP A 140 14.95 6.41 10.70
C ASP A 140 15.27 5.14 9.86
N LEU A 141 14.36 4.17 9.88
CA LEU A 141 14.44 2.94 9.09
C LEU A 141 13.16 2.75 8.27
N CYS A 142 13.30 2.16 7.08
CA CYS A 142 12.19 1.56 6.35
C CYS A 142 11.85 0.17 6.91
N SER A 143 10.68 -0.39 6.57
CA SER A 143 10.24 -1.72 7.03
C SER A 143 11.23 -2.84 6.73
N VAL A 144 11.87 -2.83 5.55
CA VAL A 144 12.87 -3.83 5.18
C VAL A 144 14.05 -3.81 6.16
N CYS A 145 14.57 -2.64 6.50
CA CYS A 145 15.69 -2.52 7.45
C CYS A 145 15.26 -2.77 8.89
N TYR A 146 14.07 -2.32 9.28
CA TYR A 146 13.53 -2.52 10.62
C TYR A 146 13.32 -4.02 10.93
N HIS A 147 12.70 -4.76 10.01
CA HIS A 147 12.51 -6.20 10.13
C HIS A 147 13.77 -7.01 9.81
N GLY A 148 14.73 -6.43 9.07
CA GLY A 148 16.06 -6.98 8.82
C GLY A 148 17.09 -6.74 9.92
N ASP A 149 16.65 -6.41 11.14
CA ASP A 149 17.49 -6.22 12.34
C ASP A 149 18.62 -5.20 12.18
N LYS A 150 18.41 -4.20 11.32
CA LYS A 150 19.33 -3.08 11.20
C LYS A 150 19.17 -2.13 12.38
N HIS A 151 20.25 -1.44 12.76
CA HIS A 151 20.37 -0.62 13.97
C HIS A 151 20.27 -1.43 15.28
N ASN A 152 20.52 -0.77 16.43
CA ASN A 152 20.46 -1.40 17.74
C ASN A 152 19.07 -1.99 18.02
N MET A 153 19.06 -3.28 18.35
CA MET A 153 17.86 -4.07 18.65
C MET A 153 17.30 -3.83 20.05
N ARG A 154 18.08 -3.17 20.92
CA ARG A 154 17.64 -2.74 22.25
C ARG A 154 16.92 -1.39 22.22
N HIS A 155 17.11 -0.59 21.17
CA HIS A 155 16.43 0.69 21.06
C HIS A 155 14.94 0.48 20.72
N ARG A 156 14.09 1.27 21.37
CA ARG A 156 12.68 1.42 21.00
C ARG A 156 12.54 2.30 19.77
N PHE A 157 11.45 2.06 19.04
CA PHE A 157 11.13 2.80 17.83
C PHE A 157 9.72 3.36 17.94
N TYR A 158 9.52 4.56 17.41
CA TYR A 158 8.22 5.03 17.01
C TYR A 158 7.85 4.42 15.66
N ARG A 159 6.66 3.85 15.58
CA ARG A 159 6.02 3.45 14.33
C ARG A 159 5.16 4.60 13.82
N LEU A 160 5.41 5.03 12.59
CA LEU A 160 4.61 6.00 11.86
C LEU A 160 4.11 5.30 10.60
N ALA A 161 2.86 4.84 10.61
CA ALA A 161 2.33 4.04 9.51
C ALA A 161 1.98 4.89 8.28
N ASN A 162 1.49 6.12 8.51
CA ASN A 162 1.06 7.06 7.48
C ASN A 162 1.65 8.44 7.80
N PRO A 163 1.90 9.30 6.80
CA PRO A 163 2.21 10.71 7.02
C PRO A 163 1.09 11.41 7.78
N GLY A 164 1.44 12.29 8.72
CA GLY A 164 0.48 13.07 9.51
C GLY A 164 -0.18 12.32 10.69
N ASN A 165 -0.11 10.99 10.74
CA ASN A 165 -0.66 10.21 11.85
C ASN A 165 0.23 10.26 13.10
N GLU A 166 -0.38 9.94 14.26
CA GLU A 166 0.33 9.84 15.53
C GLU A 166 1.44 8.77 15.49
N ARG A 167 2.57 9.10 16.11
CA ARG A 167 3.68 8.17 16.29
C ARG A 167 3.42 7.25 17.49
N ILE A 168 3.49 5.94 17.29
CA ILE A 168 3.23 4.97 18.36
C ILE A 168 4.56 4.38 18.83
N LEU A 169 4.88 4.50 20.12
CA LEU A 169 6.08 3.90 20.69
C LEU A 169 5.94 2.37 20.76
N ILE A 170 6.93 1.65 20.25
CA ILE A 170 6.94 0.19 20.16
C ILE A 170 8.05 -0.39 21.04
N GLU A 171 7.79 -1.57 21.60
CA GLU A 171 8.76 -2.33 22.39
C GLU A 171 10.07 -2.66 21.64
N PRO A 172 11.20 -2.85 22.36
CA PRO A 172 12.47 -3.20 21.73
C PRO A 172 12.41 -4.53 20.97
N ARG A 173 12.89 -4.53 19.73
CA ARG A 173 12.94 -5.72 18.86
C ARG A 173 13.64 -6.93 19.49
N ARG A 174 14.68 -6.72 20.32
CA ARG A 174 15.43 -7.81 20.99
C ARG A 174 14.55 -8.73 21.83
N LYS A 175 13.44 -8.25 22.40
CA LYS A 175 12.55 -9.02 23.27
C LYS A 175 11.25 -9.44 22.58
N SER A 176 11.06 -9.06 21.33
CA SER A 176 9.79 -9.21 20.63
C SER A 176 9.74 -10.47 19.78
N LYS A 177 8.54 -11.06 19.66
CA LYS A 177 8.33 -12.24 18.81
C LYS A 177 8.59 -11.88 17.34
N LYS A 178 9.49 -12.62 16.72
CA LYS A 178 9.78 -12.53 15.29
C LYS A 178 9.29 -13.80 14.60
N ILE A 179 8.55 -13.67 13.50
CA ILE A 179 8.03 -14.79 12.72
C ILE A 179 8.41 -14.65 11.25
N THR A 180 8.37 -15.75 10.52
CA THR A 180 8.72 -15.79 9.09
C THR A 180 7.52 -15.48 8.23
N ALA A 181 7.69 -14.58 7.27
CA ALA A 181 6.72 -14.31 6.22
C ALA A 181 6.74 -15.43 5.17
N ARG A 182 5.57 -15.83 4.66
CA ARG A 182 5.41 -16.89 3.65
C ARG A 182 4.45 -16.46 2.55
N GLY A 183 4.75 -16.83 1.31
CA GLY A 183 3.92 -16.49 0.16
C GLY A 183 4.72 -16.39 -1.14
N ILE A 184 4.35 -15.41 -1.96
CA ILE A 184 4.99 -15.09 -3.25
C ILE A 184 6.30 -14.35 -2.95
N PHE A 185 7.39 -15.11 -2.88
CA PHE A 185 8.76 -14.64 -2.63
C PHE A 185 9.74 -15.41 -3.52
N PRO A 186 11.01 -14.97 -3.66
CA PRO A 186 12.00 -15.69 -4.45
C PRO A 186 12.09 -17.16 -4.06
N GLY A 187 11.92 -18.04 -5.04
CA GLY A 187 11.85 -19.50 -4.84
C GLY A 187 10.42 -20.07 -4.82
N ALA A 188 9.39 -19.26 -4.65
CA ALA A 188 8.01 -19.72 -4.64
C ALA A 188 7.62 -20.31 -6.01
N ARG A 189 6.80 -21.36 -5.99
CA ARG A 189 6.21 -21.96 -7.19
C ARG A 189 4.81 -21.41 -7.38
N VAL A 190 4.54 -20.86 -8.55
CA VAL A 190 3.32 -20.10 -8.82
C VAL A 190 2.63 -20.55 -10.11
N VAL A 191 1.35 -20.23 -10.20
CA VAL A 191 0.51 -20.26 -11.40
C VAL A 191 -0.13 -18.88 -11.58
N ARG A 192 -0.80 -18.65 -12.71
CA ARG A 192 -1.62 -17.44 -12.88
C ARG A 192 -2.66 -17.29 -11.76
N GLY A 193 -2.82 -16.07 -11.28
CA GLY A 193 -3.75 -15.66 -10.23
C GLY A 193 -5.09 -15.18 -10.77
N VAL A 194 -5.89 -14.55 -9.90
CA VAL A 194 -7.28 -14.15 -10.21
C VAL A 194 -7.34 -12.95 -11.16
N ASP A 195 -6.34 -12.05 -11.12
CA ASP A 195 -6.31 -10.84 -11.95
C ASP A 195 -5.45 -10.99 -13.21
N TRP A 196 -5.12 -12.23 -13.58
CA TRP A 196 -4.29 -12.50 -14.75
C TRP A 196 -4.93 -11.97 -16.03
N GLN A 197 -4.17 -11.15 -16.75
CA GLN A 197 -4.56 -10.51 -18.01
C GLN A 197 -3.45 -10.59 -19.07
N TRP A 198 -2.57 -11.58 -18.94
CA TRP A 198 -1.30 -11.65 -19.68
C TRP A 198 -1.27 -12.79 -20.71
N GLU A 199 -2.43 -13.08 -21.32
CA GLU A 199 -2.60 -14.13 -22.32
C GLU A 199 -2.02 -15.48 -21.83
N ASP A 200 -1.36 -16.24 -22.70
CA ASP A 200 -0.69 -17.50 -22.36
C ASP A 200 0.83 -17.32 -22.24
N GLN A 201 1.29 -16.20 -21.69
CA GLN A 201 2.73 -16.01 -21.40
C GLN A 201 3.31 -17.08 -20.46
N ASP A 202 2.47 -17.65 -19.58
CA ASP A 202 2.81 -18.79 -18.73
C ASP A 202 2.76 -20.15 -19.46
N GLY A 203 2.31 -20.18 -20.72
CA GLY A 203 2.10 -21.39 -21.51
C GLY A 203 0.72 -22.04 -21.34
N GLY A 204 -0.24 -21.29 -20.79
CA GLY A 204 -1.62 -21.74 -20.58
C GLY A 204 -1.98 -21.92 -19.11
N ASN A 205 -3.28 -21.86 -18.79
CA ASN A 205 -3.76 -21.92 -17.42
C ASN A 205 -3.29 -23.20 -16.69
N GLY A 206 -2.79 -23.02 -15.47
CA GLY A 206 -2.25 -24.10 -14.63
C GLY A 206 -0.78 -24.45 -14.90
N ARG A 207 -0.14 -23.85 -15.91
CA ARG A 207 1.31 -23.93 -16.07
C ARG A 207 2.03 -23.20 -14.94
N ARG A 208 3.19 -23.72 -14.59
CA ARG A 208 3.91 -23.35 -13.36
C ARG A 208 5.12 -22.50 -13.69
N GLY A 209 5.44 -21.60 -12.78
CA GLY A 209 6.64 -20.78 -12.81
C GLY A 209 7.30 -20.72 -11.45
N LYS A 210 8.53 -20.21 -11.43
CA LYS A 210 9.29 -19.91 -10.22
C LYS A 210 9.46 -18.40 -10.11
N VAL A 211 9.08 -17.84 -8.97
CA VAL A 211 9.41 -16.45 -8.64
C VAL A 211 10.92 -16.34 -8.48
N THR A 212 11.56 -15.47 -9.23
CA THR A 212 13.00 -15.22 -9.15
C THR A 212 13.33 -14.03 -8.26
N GLU A 213 12.47 -13.01 -8.26
CA GLU A 213 12.71 -11.76 -7.53
C GLU A 213 11.40 -11.03 -7.24
N ILE A 214 11.38 -10.25 -6.15
CA ILE A 214 10.34 -9.25 -5.89
C ILE A 214 10.89 -7.90 -6.33
N GLN A 215 10.16 -7.23 -7.20
CA GLN A 215 10.55 -5.97 -7.81
C GLN A 215 9.45 -4.92 -7.62
N ASP A 216 9.78 -3.70 -8.03
CA ASP A 216 8.86 -2.58 -8.04
C ASP A 216 8.08 -2.62 -9.35
N TRP A 217 6.75 -2.58 -9.33
CA TRP A 217 5.97 -2.42 -10.56
C TRP A 217 6.21 -1.02 -11.16
N SER A 218 6.33 -0.02 -10.29
CA SER A 218 6.70 1.34 -10.65
C SER A 218 7.49 1.98 -9.51
N ALA A 219 8.23 3.05 -9.81
CA ALA A 219 8.96 3.81 -8.79
C ALA A 219 8.06 4.40 -7.69
N ALA A 220 6.76 4.57 -7.97
CA ALA A 220 5.77 5.04 -7.01
C ALA A 220 5.13 3.91 -6.19
N SER A 221 5.30 2.64 -6.56
CA SER A 221 4.75 1.48 -5.87
C SER A 221 5.84 0.39 -5.78
N PRO A 222 6.77 0.51 -4.82
CA PRO A 222 7.83 -0.46 -4.67
C PRO A 222 7.34 -1.78 -4.05
N ARG A 223 8.07 -2.87 -4.33
CA ARG A 223 7.83 -4.24 -3.85
C ARG A 223 6.41 -4.75 -4.15
N SER A 224 5.89 -4.37 -5.30
CA SER A 224 4.50 -4.60 -5.73
C SER A 224 4.39 -5.54 -6.93
N ALA A 225 5.51 -6.15 -7.34
CA ALA A 225 5.60 -7.05 -8.47
C ALA A 225 6.55 -8.22 -8.21
N ALA A 226 6.36 -9.31 -8.95
CA ALA A 226 7.23 -10.48 -8.92
C ALA A 226 7.69 -10.85 -10.33
N HIS A 227 9.00 -11.00 -10.51
CA HIS A 227 9.55 -11.53 -11.75
C HIS A 227 9.48 -13.06 -11.70
N VAL A 228 8.93 -13.67 -12.73
CA VAL A 228 8.69 -15.12 -12.80
C VAL A 228 9.41 -15.70 -14.01
N LEU A 229 10.10 -16.82 -13.79
CA LEU A 229 10.58 -17.72 -14.83
C LEU A 229 9.61 -18.91 -14.93
N TRP A 230 8.85 -18.98 -16.02
CA TRP A 230 7.94 -20.07 -16.31
C TRP A 230 8.67 -21.32 -16.75
N ASP A 231 8.10 -22.49 -16.49
CA ASP A 231 8.72 -23.79 -16.80
C ASP A 231 8.90 -24.02 -18.31
N ASN A 232 8.12 -23.32 -19.14
CA ASN A 232 8.27 -23.32 -20.61
C ASN A 232 9.43 -22.42 -21.09
N GLY A 233 10.16 -21.77 -20.17
CA GLY A 233 11.27 -20.86 -20.47
C GLY A 233 10.87 -19.39 -20.65
N ALA A 234 9.58 -19.07 -20.73
CA ALA A 234 9.11 -17.69 -20.76
C ALA A 234 9.40 -16.98 -19.43
N LYS A 235 9.55 -15.65 -19.47
CA LYS A 235 9.79 -14.85 -18.27
C LYS A 235 9.13 -13.49 -18.40
N ASN A 236 8.55 -13.00 -17.30
CA ASN A 236 8.03 -11.64 -17.25
C ASN A 236 7.84 -11.17 -15.80
N LEU A 237 7.40 -9.92 -15.66
CA LEU A 237 7.04 -9.29 -14.40
C LEU A 237 5.51 -9.25 -14.25
N TYR A 238 5.00 -9.60 -13.06
CA TYR A 238 3.57 -9.69 -12.76
C TYR A 238 3.20 -8.97 -11.47
N ARG A 239 1.97 -8.45 -11.37
CA ARG A 239 1.51 -7.66 -10.22
C ARG A 239 1.29 -8.55 -9.00
N VAL A 240 1.83 -8.12 -7.86
CA VAL A 240 1.66 -8.72 -6.55
C VAL A 240 1.48 -7.58 -5.53
N GLY A 241 0.28 -7.01 -5.51
CA GLY A 241 -0.05 -5.86 -4.66
C GLY A 241 -0.17 -4.54 -5.41
N PHE A 242 0.44 -4.36 -6.58
CA PHE A 242 0.23 -3.14 -7.38
C PHE A 242 -1.27 -2.96 -7.68
N GLU A 243 -1.85 -1.83 -7.27
CA GLU A 243 -3.28 -1.52 -7.39
C GLU A 243 -4.22 -2.59 -6.80
N GLY A 244 -3.76 -3.35 -5.80
CA GLY A 244 -4.56 -4.44 -5.20
C GLY A 244 -4.65 -5.70 -6.04
N MET A 245 -3.87 -5.80 -7.11
CA MET A 245 -3.93 -6.91 -8.07
C MET A 245 -3.11 -8.11 -7.61
N ALA A 246 -3.63 -9.30 -7.90
CA ALA A 246 -3.02 -10.60 -7.63
C ALA A 246 -2.94 -11.43 -8.92
N ASP A 247 -1.92 -11.12 -9.74
CA ASP A 247 -1.68 -11.81 -11.02
C ASP A 247 -1.11 -13.22 -10.81
N LEU A 248 -0.65 -13.56 -9.60
CA LEU A 248 -0.02 -14.83 -9.28
C LEU A 248 -0.71 -15.50 -8.09
N LYS A 249 -0.69 -16.83 -8.09
CA LYS A 249 -1.13 -17.69 -7.00
C LYS A 249 -0.05 -18.72 -6.68
N VAL A 250 0.26 -18.90 -5.41
CA VAL A 250 1.22 -19.89 -4.93
C VAL A 250 0.66 -21.31 -4.99
N LEU A 251 1.49 -22.23 -5.47
CA LEU A 251 1.37 -23.68 -5.27
C LEU A 251 2.28 -24.18 -4.14
N ASN A 252 3.52 -23.67 -4.09
CA ASN A 252 4.46 -23.91 -2.99
C ASN A 252 5.04 -22.57 -2.56
N ASP A 253 4.77 -22.15 -1.33
CA ASP A 253 5.21 -20.86 -0.81
C ASP A 253 6.73 -20.84 -0.59
N ALA A 254 7.29 -19.65 -0.57
CA ALA A 254 8.66 -19.41 -0.13
C ALA A 254 8.70 -18.48 1.08
N LYS A 255 9.80 -18.54 1.81
CA LYS A 255 10.08 -17.64 2.94
C LYS A 255 10.47 -16.25 2.42
N GLY A 256 9.81 -15.22 2.91
CA GLY A 256 10.03 -13.82 2.54
C GLY A 256 10.80 -12.99 3.56
N GLY A 257 11.69 -13.63 4.32
CA GLY A 257 12.29 -13.02 5.51
C GLY A 257 11.40 -13.10 6.74
N SER A 258 11.76 -12.39 7.80
CA SER A 258 11.07 -12.44 9.09
C SER A 258 10.74 -11.05 9.59
N PHE A 259 9.64 -10.92 10.34
CA PHE A 259 9.10 -9.65 10.81
C PHE A 259 8.64 -9.73 12.26
N TYR A 260 8.52 -8.56 12.90
CA TYR A 260 8.04 -8.41 14.27
C TYR A 260 6.52 -8.26 14.26
N ARG A 261 5.79 -9.38 14.38
CA ARG A 261 4.33 -9.43 14.21
C ARG A 261 3.60 -8.38 15.03
N ASP A 262 3.91 -8.30 16.31
CA ASP A 262 3.18 -7.43 17.25
C ASP A 262 3.57 -5.95 17.10
N HIS A 263 4.61 -5.66 16.32
CA HIS A 263 5.01 -4.30 15.99
C HIS A 263 4.27 -3.77 14.77
N LEU A 264 3.63 -4.63 13.97
CA LEU A 264 2.86 -4.22 12.79
C LEU A 264 1.58 -3.48 13.22
N PRO A 265 1.17 -2.42 12.49
CA PRO A 265 -0.10 -1.77 12.74
C PRO A 265 -1.25 -2.69 12.31
N LEU A 266 -2.39 -2.54 12.98
CA LEU A 266 -3.62 -3.21 12.55
C LEU A 266 -4.15 -2.49 11.31
N LEU A 267 -4.67 -3.24 10.35
CA LEU A 267 -5.34 -2.64 9.21
C LEU A 267 -6.67 -2.02 9.69
N GLY A 268 -6.90 -0.73 9.39
CA GLY A 268 -8.13 0.00 9.73
C GLY A 268 -8.09 0.83 11.02
N LEU A 269 -7.08 0.67 11.88
CA LEU A 269 -6.91 1.52 13.08
C LEU A 269 -6.53 2.98 12.77
N PHE A 270 -6.22 3.31 11.52
CA PHE A 270 -5.80 4.66 11.12
C PHE A 270 -6.93 5.70 11.13
N TYR A 271 -8.19 5.25 11.20
CA TYR A 271 -9.36 6.07 10.93
C TYR A 271 -10.17 6.47 12.18
N GLN A 272 -9.72 6.10 13.38
CA GLN A 272 -10.50 6.28 14.62
C GLN A 272 -10.09 7.46 15.50
N TYR A 273 -9.11 8.26 15.07
CA TYR A 273 -8.66 9.45 15.81
C TYR A 273 -8.81 10.71 14.96
N THR A 274 -10.07 11.11 14.73
CA THR A 274 -10.45 12.47 14.34
C THR A 274 -11.58 12.94 15.23
#